data_AF-A0A917NYW7-F1
#
_entry.id   AF-A0A917NYW7-F1
#
_cell.length_a   1.000
_cell.length_b   1.000
_cell.length_c   1.000
_cell.angle_alpha   90.00
_cell.angle_beta   90.00
_cell.angle_gamma   90.00
#
_symmetry.space_group_name_H-M   'P 1'
#
loop_
_entity.id
_entity.type
_entity.pdbx_description
1 polymer ?
#
loop_
_entity_poly.entity_id
_entity_poly.type
_entity_poly.pdbx_seq_one_letter_code
_entity_poly.pdbx_strand_id
1 'polypeptide(L)'
;MADAGRFCVWWSSQRRGSRLPDLRRDGRLHRRLLAEGGRIAEKVLTSFPTCPSPEIRRLGRTRKQWRAAFLAYFDTSRASNGGAEAMNGLIELHSRIARGFRNRGNQRLRMLLIGGGLSGQHSSGTCDTSPGEG
;
A
#
# COMPACT_ATOMS: atom_id res chain seq x y z
N MET A 1 -8.96 16.39 -14.38
CA MET A 1 -8.46 15.67 -13.19
C MET A 1 -9.68 15.15 -12.42
N ALA A 2 -10.27 14.04 -12.86
CA ALA A 2 -11.50 13.52 -12.27
C ALA A 2 -11.18 12.55 -11.11
N ASP A 3 -11.60 12.98 -9.91
CA ASP A 3 -11.71 12.31 -8.61
C ASP A 3 -11.47 10.79 -8.54
N ALA A 4 -10.35 10.42 -7.93
CA ALA A 4 -10.13 9.08 -7.38
C ALA A 4 -11.14 8.70 -6.28
N GLY A 5 -11.74 9.70 -5.60
CA GLY A 5 -12.73 9.48 -4.54
C GLY A 5 -14.03 8.82 -5.03
N ARG A 6 -14.48 9.14 -6.24
CA ARG A 6 -15.70 8.53 -6.82
C ARG A 6 -15.48 7.07 -7.24
N PHE A 7 -14.24 6.70 -7.59
CA PHE A 7 -13.88 5.35 -7.97
C PHE A 7 -13.95 4.37 -6.79
N CYS A 8 -13.51 4.81 -5.60
CA CYS A 8 -13.60 4.02 -4.36
C CYS A 8 -15.07 3.79 -3.92
N VAL A 9 -15.92 4.81 -4.05
CA VAL A 9 -17.35 4.71 -3.71
C VAL A 9 -18.10 3.81 -4.71
N TRP A 10 -17.78 3.91 -6.01
CA TRP A 10 -18.36 3.05 -7.05
C TRP A 10 -17.95 1.57 -6.88
N TRP A 11 -16.67 1.29 -6.62
CA TRP A 11 -16.16 -0.06 -6.36
C TRP A 11 -16.75 -0.69 -5.08
N SER A 12 -17.03 0.14 -4.06
CA SER A 12 -17.65 -0.32 -2.81
C SER A 12 -19.15 -0.62 -2.97
N SER A 13 -19.84 0.07 -3.89
CA SER A 13 -21.26 -0.18 -4.17
C SER A 13 -21.49 -1.50 -4.91
N GLN A 14 -20.55 -1.92 -5.78
CA GLN A 14 -20.58 -3.22 -6.47
C GLN A 14 -20.37 -4.43 -5.54
N ARG A 15 -19.95 -4.20 -4.28
CA ARG A 15 -19.62 -5.25 -3.30
C ARG A 15 -20.75 -5.59 -2.32
N ARG A 16 -21.88 -4.86 -2.33
CA ARG A 16 -23.06 -5.17 -1.49
C ARG A 16 -24.06 -6.05 -2.24
N GLY A 17 -23.68 -7.31 -2.44
CA GLY A 17 -24.55 -8.24 -3.15
C GLY A 17 -24.02 -9.67 -3.19
N SER A 18 -23.51 -10.20 -2.08
CA SER A 18 -23.38 -11.65 -1.90
C SER A 18 -23.03 -11.97 -0.45
N ARG A 19 -23.94 -12.67 0.22
CA ARG A 19 -23.66 -13.44 1.43
C ARG A 19 -22.66 -14.53 1.03
N LEU A 20 -21.37 -14.26 1.17
CA LEU A 20 -20.30 -15.21 0.83
C LEU A 20 -19.96 -16.06 2.06
N PRO A 21 -19.96 -17.40 1.96
CA PRO A 21 -19.48 -18.26 3.02
C PRO A 21 -17.99 -18.00 3.29
N ASP A 22 -17.53 -18.33 4.49
CA ASP A 22 -16.13 -18.21 4.90
C ASP A 22 -15.22 -19.15 4.10
N LEU A 23 -14.75 -18.68 2.93
CA LEU A 23 -13.87 -19.40 2.00
C LEU A 23 -12.38 -19.22 2.34
N ARG A 24 -12.02 -18.76 3.55
CA ARG A 24 -10.63 -18.39 3.88
C ARG A 24 -9.61 -19.54 3.90
N ARG A 25 -10.02 -20.81 3.90
CA ARG A 25 -9.11 -21.95 4.12
C ARG A 25 -8.81 -22.85 2.92
N ASP A 26 -9.52 -22.72 1.80
CA ASP A 26 -9.45 -23.72 0.74
C ASP A 26 -8.65 -23.23 -0.49
N GLY A 27 -7.35 -23.54 -0.51
CA GLY A 27 -6.39 -23.06 -1.53
C GLY A 27 -6.76 -23.43 -2.98
N ARG A 28 -7.55 -24.49 -3.19
CA ARG A 28 -8.02 -24.90 -4.53
C ARG A 28 -9.12 -23.99 -5.07
N LEU A 29 -10.07 -23.59 -4.23
CA LEU A 29 -11.11 -22.63 -4.60
C LEU A 29 -10.50 -21.26 -4.88
N HIS A 30 -9.50 -20.89 -4.09
CA HIS A 30 -8.78 -19.64 -4.27
C HIS A 30 -8.11 -19.53 -5.65
N ARG A 31 -7.39 -20.58 -6.09
CA ARG A 31 -6.72 -20.59 -7.40
C ARG A 31 -7.72 -20.53 -8.56
N ARG A 32 -8.87 -21.19 -8.44
CA ARG A 32 -9.96 -21.12 -9.43
C ARG A 32 -10.55 -19.71 -9.55
N LEU A 33 -10.78 -19.04 -8.42
CA LEU A 33 -11.28 -17.66 -8.39
C LEU A 33 -10.29 -16.66 -9.02
N LEU A 34 -8.98 -16.86 -8.84
CA LEU A 34 -7.96 -16.03 -9.48
C LEU A 34 -7.91 -16.24 -11.00
N ALA A 35 -7.96 -17.49 -11.46
CA ALA A 35 -7.98 -17.81 -12.88
C ALA A 35 -9.22 -17.22 -13.58
N GLU A 36 -10.38 -17.32 -12.94
CA GLU A 36 -11.61 -16.72 -13.47
C GLU A 36 -11.55 -15.18 -13.44
N GLY A 37 -11.02 -14.60 -12.37
CA GLY A 37 -10.77 -13.17 -12.27
C GLY A 37 -9.83 -12.65 -13.37
N GLY A 38 -8.77 -13.39 -13.68
CA GLY A 38 -7.83 -13.06 -14.77
C GLY A 38 -8.50 -13.06 -16.15
N ARG A 39 -9.36 -14.05 -16.43
CA ARG A 39 -10.13 -14.10 -17.69
C ARG A 39 -11.11 -12.94 -17.83
N ILE A 40 -11.81 -12.59 -16.75
CA ILE A 40 -12.72 -11.44 -16.74
C ILE A 40 -11.92 -10.15 -16.95
N ALA A 41 -10.79 -10.01 -16.26
CA ALA A 41 -9.89 -8.85 -16.39
C ALA A 41 -9.38 -8.68 -17.83
N GLU A 42 -9.05 -9.77 -18.51
CA GLU A 42 -8.65 -9.76 -19.91
C GLU A 42 -9.79 -9.34 -20.85
N LYS A 43 -11.00 -9.88 -20.66
CA LYS A 43 -12.20 -9.46 -21.41
C LYS A 43 -12.49 -7.96 -21.25
N VAL A 44 -12.37 -7.45 -20.03
CA VAL A 44 -12.55 -6.01 -19.73
C VAL A 44 -11.48 -5.16 -20.43
N LEU A 45 -10.22 -5.61 -20.44
CA LEU A 45 -9.16 -4.91 -21.17
C LEU A 45 -9.46 -4.81 -22.67
N THR A 46 -10.00 -5.88 -23.26
CA THR A 46 -10.36 -5.91 -24.68
C THR A 46 -11.60 -5.09 -25.01
N SER A 47 -12.50 -4.83 -24.05
CA SER A 47 -13.72 -4.04 -24.28
C SER A 47 -13.53 -2.52 -24.15
N PHE A 48 -12.43 -2.04 -23.57
CA PHE A 48 -12.22 -0.59 -23.40
C PHE A 48 -12.21 0.22 -24.71
N PRO A 49 -11.64 -0.26 -25.83
CA PRO A 49 -11.65 0.47 -27.10
C PRO A 49 -13.04 0.61 -27.72
N THR A 50 -13.94 -0.33 -27.44
CA THR A 50 -15.31 -0.35 -27.99
C THR A 50 -16.30 0.47 -27.17
N CYS A 51 -15.89 1.01 -26.02
CA CYS A 51 -16.76 1.84 -25.19
C CYS A 51 -17.03 3.22 -25.84
N PRO A 52 -18.28 3.70 -25.84
CA PRO A 52 -18.66 4.97 -26.45
C PRO A 52 -18.12 6.19 -25.67
N SER A 53 -17.79 6.02 -24.39
CA SER A 53 -17.22 7.09 -23.56
C SER A 53 -15.74 7.37 -23.92
N PRO A 54 -15.37 8.61 -24.25
CA PRO A 54 -13.99 8.98 -24.55
C PRO A 54 -13.05 8.80 -23.36
N GLU A 55 -13.55 8.95 -22.12
CA GLU A 55 -12.77 8.75 -20.90
C GLU A 55 -12.35 7.30 -20.73
N ILE A 56 -13.28 6.37 -20.96
CA ILE A 56 -13.04 4.92 -20.87
C ILE A 56 -12.09 4.45 -21.97
N ARG A 57 -12.23 5.00 -23.18
CA ARG A 57 -11.31 4.72 -24.29
C ARG A 57 -9.90 5.25 -24.04
N ARG A 58 -9.76 6.40 -23.38
CA ARG A 58 -8.45 6.93 -22.94
C ARG A 58 -7.85 6.05 -21.83
N LEU A 59 -8.65 5.64 -20.86
CA LEU A 59 -8.25 4.70 -19.82
C LEU A 59 -7.79 3.35 -20.42
N GLY A 60 -8.49 2.87 -21.45
CA GLY A 60 -8.11 1.66 -22.19
C GLY A 60 -6.71 1.71 -22.78
N ARG A 61 -6.27 2.86 -23.30
CA ARG A 61 -4.91 3.04 -23.82
C ARG A 61 -3.87 2.90 -22.71
N THR A 62 -4.09 3.57 -21.58
CA THR A 62 -3.21 3.44 -20.41
C THR A 62 -3.21 2.01 -19.90
N ARG A 63 -4.37 1.38 -19.75
CA ARG A 63 -4.47 -0.01 -19.27
C ARG A 63 -3.82 -1.03 -20.21
N LYS A 64 -3.86 -0.80 -21.53
CA LYS A 64 -3.14 -1.64 -22.50
C LYS A 64 -1.62 -1.57 -22.31
N GLN A 65 -1.07 -0.38 -22.04
CA GLN A 65 0.36 -0.21 -21.72
C GLN A 65 0.76 -0.99 -20.46
N TRP A 66 -0.12 -1.01 -19.46
CA TRP A 66 0.12 -1.67 -18.17
C TRP A 66 -0.47 -3.09 -18.08
N ARG A 67 -0.81 -3.72 -19.22
CA ARG A 67 -1.52 -5.02 -19.25
C ARG A 67 -0.79 -6.10 -18.47
N ALA A 68 0.53 -6.23 -18.65
CA ALA A 68 1.33 -7.25 -17.97
C ALA A 68 1.29 -7.07 -16.44
N ALA A 69 1.52 -5.84 -15.95
CA ALA A 69 1.47 -5.52 -14.53
C ALA A 69 0.07 -5.72 -13.93
N PHE A 70 -0.99 -5.43 -14.70
CA PHE A 70 -2.36 -5.64 -14.24
C PHE A 70 -2.73 -7.13 -14.12
N LEU A 71 -2.31 -7.96 -15.08
CA LEU A 71 -2.58 -9.40 -15.04
C LEU A 71 -1.72 -10.12 -13.98
N ALA A 72 -0.52 -9.62 -13.70
CA ALA A 72 0.37 -10.15 -12.67
C ALA A 72 -0.28 -10.25 -11.27
N TYR A 73 -1.30 -9.43 -10.96
CA TYR A 73 -2.09 -9.56 -9.73
C TYR A 73 -2.71 -10.96 -9.57
N PHE A 74 -3.21 -11.54 -10.67
CA PHE A 74 -3.87 -12.83 -10.67
C PHE A 74 -2.87 -14.01 -10.65
N ASP A 75 -1.68 -13.80 -11.22
CA ASP A 75 -0.60 -14.81 -11.24
C ASP A 75 0.19 -14.84 -9.93
N THR A 76 0.35 -13.70 -9.27
CA THR A 76 1.23 -13.52 -8.10
C THR A 76 0.46 -13.58 -6.77
N SER A 77 -0.60 -14.39 -6.69
CA SER A 77 -1.40 -14.57 -5.47
C SER A 77 -1.92 -13.26 -4.84
N ARG A 78 -2.40 -12.31 -5.66
CA ARG A 78 -2.90 -10.98 -5.25
C ARG A 78 -1.84 -9.99 -4.77
N ALA A 79 -0.59 -10.12 -5.21
CA ALA A 79 0.41 -9.06 -5.01
C ALA A 79 -0.12 -7.74 -5.58
N SER A 80 -0.19 -6.70 -4.73
CA SER A 80 -0.78 -5.42 -5.07
C SER A 80 0.10 -4.26 -4.61
N ASN A 81 -0.14 -3.07 -5.17
CA ASN A 81 0.56 -1.85 -4.80
C ASN A 81 0.26 -1.37 -3.37
N GLY A 82 -0.68 -2.00 -2.66
CA GLY A 82 -1.12 -1.55 -1.34
C GLY A 82 0.00 -1.50 -0.29
N GLY A 83 0.97 -2.42 -0.35
CA GLY A 83 2.14 -2.38 0.53
C GLY A 83 3.04 -1.17 0.27
N ALA A 84 3.26 -0.84 -1.00
CA ALA A 84 4.04 0.34 -1.38
C ALA A 84 3.30 1.63 -1.05
N GLU A 85 1.97 1.68 -1.22
CA GLU A 85 1.13 2.81 -0.83
C GLU A 85 1.13 3.04 0.68
N ALA A 86 1.07 1.97 1.48
CA ALA A 86 1.18 2.06 2.93
C ALA A 86 2.53 2.66 3.34
N MET A 87 3.63 2.22 2.72
CA MET A 87 4.96 2.80 2.96
C MET A 87 5.05 4.26 2.51
N ASN A 88 4.50 4.61 1.35
CA ASN A 88 4.47 5.99 0.88
C ASN A 88 3.67 6.90 1.83
N GLY A 89 2.54 6.41 2.33
CA GLY A 89 1.74 7.12 3.33
C GLY A 89 2.49 7.33 4.64
N LEU A 90 3.27 6.36 5.10
CA LEU A 90 4.16 6.52 6.25
C LEU A 90 5.25 7.58 5.97
N ILE A 91 5.89 7.55 4.81
CA ILE A 91 6.91 8.55 4.43
C ILE A 91 6.30 9.95 4.38
N GLU A 92 5.11 10.10 3.82
CA GLU A 92 4.40 11.38 3.75
C GLU A 92 4.00 11.88 5.13
N LEU A 93 3.49 11.01 5.99
CA LEU A 93 3.17 11.32 7.39
C LEU A 93 4.40 11.85 8.13
N HIS A 94 5.51 11.13 8.04
CA HIS A 94 6.78 11.53 8.64
C HIS A 94 7.29 12.85 8.07
N SER A 95 7.16 13.06 6.76
CA SER A 95 7.52 14.33 6.12
C SER A 95 6.68 15.50 6.66
N ARG A 96 5.38 15.29 6.93
CA ARG A 96 4.50 16.31 7.55
C ARG A 96 4.93 16.64 8.97
N ILE A 97 5.33 15.64 9.75
CA ILE A 97 5.83 15.83 11.11
C ILE A 97 7.18 16.57 11.12
N ALA A 98 8.02 16.31 10.11
CA ALA A 98 9.34 16.93 9.98
C ALA A 98 9.30 18.40 9.52
N ARG A 99 8.18 18.89 8.97
CA ARG A 99 8.04 20.30 8.55
C ARG A 99 8.30 21.22 9.76
N GLY A 100 9.36 22.03 9.66
CA GLY A 100 9.83 22.92 10.74
C GLY A 100 11.17 22.54 11.35
N PHE A 101 11.64 21.30 11.16
CA PHE A 101 12.98 20.88 11.56
C PHE A 101 14.00 21.21 10.47
N ARG A 102 14.91 22.14 10.76
CA ARG A 102 16.06 22.46 9.88
C ARG A 102 17.30 21.61 10.17
N ASN A 103 17.33 20.92 11.31
CA ASN A 103 18.43 20.05 11.72
C ASN A 103 18.02 18.57 11.59
N ARG A 104 18.83 17.78 10.86
CA ARG A 104 18.64 16.34 10.65
C ARG A 104 18.65 15.54 11.96
N GLY A 105 19.44 15.93 12.95
CA GLY A 105 19.49 15.28 14.27
C GLY A 105 18.16 15.38 15.00
N ASN A 106 17.57 16.58 15.04
CA ASN A 106 16.27 16.82 15.67
C ASN A 106 15.13 16.14 14.91
N GLN A 107 15.21 16.12 13.58
CA GLN A 107 14.28 15.34 12.75
C GLN A 107 14.35 13.85 13.12
N ARG A 108 15.55 13.27 13.19
CA ARG A 108 15.77 11.85 13.55
C ARG A 108 15.21 11.52 14.93
N LEU A 109 15.46 12.35 15.94
CA LEU A 109 14.94 12.14 17.30
C LEU A 109 13.40 12.12 17.32
N ARG A 110 12.75 13.02 16.56
CA ARG A 110 11.28 13.04 16.47
C ARG A 110 10.72 11.83 15.73
N MET A 111 11.41 11.33 14.72
CA MET A 111 11.06 10.08 14.03
C MET A 111 11.16 8.89 14.98
N LEU A 112 12.24 8.81 15.78
CA LEU A 112 12.42 7.76 16.78
C LEU A 112 11.36 7.86 17.89
N LEU A 113 10.98 9.06 18.32
CA LEU A 113 9.93 9.25 19.32
C LEU A 113 8.58 8.69 18.84
N ILE A 114 8.21 8.98 17.59
CA ILE A 114 6.93 8.55 17.01
C ILE A 114 6.92 7.06 16.65
N GLY A 115 8.07 6.54 16.21
CA GLY A 115 8.26 5.11 15.93
C GLY A 115 8.51 4.25 17.17
N GLY A 116 8.51 4.81 18.39
CA GLY A 116 8.78 4.07 19.62
C GLY A 116 10.24 3.62 19.81
N GLY A 117 11.17 4.17 19.03
CA GLY A 117 12.60 3.81 19.01
C GLY A 117 13.48 4.61 19.99
N LEU A 118 12.91 5.45 20.84
CA LEU A 118 13.64 6.08 21.95
C LEU A 118 13.61 5.17 23.19
N SER A 119 14.23 4.00 23.10
CA SER A 119 14.62 3.25 24.30
C SER A 119 15.79 3.99 24.95
N GLY A 120 15.60 4.43 26.19
CA GLY A 120 16.45 5.39 26.89
C GLY A 120 17.94 5.16 26.70
N GLN A 121 18.61 6.15 26.13
CA GLN A 121 20.06 6.31 26.27
C GLN A 121 20.29 6.89 27.67
N HIS A 122 19.98 6.09 28.70
CA HIS A 122 20.59 6.29 30.00
C HIS A 122 22.05 5.88 29.78
N SER A 123 22.88 6.86 29.45
CA SER A 123 24.31 6.79 29.70
C SER A 123 24.46 6.61 31.21
N SER A 124 24.46 5.36 31.67
CA SER A 124 24.98 5.00 32.97
C SER A 124 26.47 5.35 32.94
N GLY A 125 26.77 6.61 33.26
CA GLY A 125 28.09 6.98 33.75
C GLY A 125 28.30 6.20 35.03
N THR A 126 28.89 5.01 34.90
CA THR A 126 29.55 4.34 36.00
C THR A 126 30.72 5.24 36.37
N CYS A 127 30.52 6.06 37.39
CA CYS A 127 31.60 6.68 38.13
C CYS A 127 32.40 5.55 38.77
N ASP A 128 33.45 5.10 38.07
CA ASP A 128 34.58 4.42 38.71
C ASP A 128 35.18 5.41 39.70
N THR A 129 34.82 5.22 40.97
CA THR A 129 35.57 5.78 42.09
C THR A 129 36.48 4.64 42.57
N SER A 130 37.67 4.56 41.98
CA SER A 130 38.76 3.77 42.55
C SER A 130 39.14 4.36 43.90
N PRO A 131 39.30 3.57 44.98
CA PRO A 131 39.88 4.07 46.20
C PRO A 131 41.40 4.17 46.03
N GLY A 132 41.90 5.41 46.11
CA GLY A 132 43.33 5.70 46.22
C GLY A 132 43.87 5.30 47.60
N GLU A 133 45.15 4.99 47.58
CA GLU A 133 46.00 4.43 48.63
C GLU A 133 46.09 5.28 49.91
N GLY A 134 46.34 4.59 51.03
CA GLY A 134 46.69 5.13 52.34
C GLY A 134 47.03 4.01 53.31
#